data_AF-A0A3D0TX04-F1
#
_entry.id   AF-A0A3D0TX04-F1
#
_cell.length_a   1.000
_cell.length_b   1.000
_cell.length_c   1.000
_cell.angle_alpha   90.00
_cell.angle_beta   90.00
_cell.angle_gamma   90.00
#
_symmetry.space_group_name_H-M   'P 1'
#
loop_
_entity.id
_entity.type
_entity.pdbx_description
1 polymer ?
#
loop_
_entity_poly.entity_id
_entity_poly.type
_entity_poly.pdbx_seq_one_letter_code
_entity_poly.pdbx_strand_id
1 'polypeptide(L)'
;ANEEQVAEIFVRVNSQGIKLRQSDFILTLMSVHWEEGRREIEKFCRSAVDPAVKGPSARNVFLDPEPAQLVRAGVGLAFRRGSLGSVYNILRGKDLATGDVSAQRRDEQFAKLTEAQEDVLNLTNWHEYLKCLTLAGFRSRRMIAAETAIVYTYILWLIGKRDYGLDYATLRGVISRWFFMAHTTNRYTGAAESQIEFDMRLLEGIEPGNGEAFCTKLDSIVKTHLTPDYWSTSLPNRLDTSAAKSPPLCAYWAALNLLDAELLFSKLRVHDLFGDPAPKTIERHHLFPKNHLAGEGITTRREVNAIANMAFLDWSENATISDADPADYWPRMTEKLDPATLEKQMYWHALPRGWETMPYQEFLTERRKLIAEVTRDGFRHLSDDRDADTTADTDPSTAELFAAGESQTVELKSTARWNLIAGIKDDKISHMVLKTVCGFLNVEGGTLVIGVDDDGKVVGLDHDYSTFSGKPNRDGFELWLWDYLEVNTSHPIAGVLHVEFSNPDGAGDVCIIRVAAARKPVFAKPQSGGGDPSEFWVRIGNATKQLYGDDMTTYQKDHWG
;
A
#
# COMPACT_ATOMS: atom_id res chain seq x y z
N ALA A 1 -22.65 -19.16 37.04
CA ALA A 1 -21.61 -18.15 36.72
C ALA A 1 -22.33 -16.97 36.10
N ASN A 2 -22.01 -15.73 36.48
CA ASN A 2 -22.51 -14.59 35.71
C ASN A 2 -21.87 -14.61 34.31
N GLU A 3 -22.52 -14.02 33.30
CA GLU A 3 -22.04 -14.09 31.91
C GLU A 3 -20.68 -13.40 31.72
N GLU A 4 -20.33 -12.43 32.58
CA GLU A 4 -19.00 -11.80 32.65
C GLU A 4 -17.90 -12.78 33.10
N GLN A 5 -18.17 -13.62 34.10
CA GLN A 5 -17.28 -14.69 34.55
C GLN A 5 -17.10 -15.73 33.45
N VAL A 6 -18.13 -15.99 32.63
CA VAL A 6 -18.01 -16.90 31.49
C VAL A 6 -17.10 -16.30 30.43
N ALA A 7 -17.25 -15.02 30.08
CA ALA A 7 -16.36 -14.33 29.15
C ALA A 7 -14.91 -14.27 29.67
N GLU A 8 -14.70 -13.98 30.96
CA GLU A 8 -13.37 -13.98 31.58
C GLU A 8 -12.76 -15.38 31.68
N ILE A 9 -13.56 -16.41 31.99
CA ILE A 9 -13.13 -17.82 31.95
C ILE A 9 -12.80 -18.22 30.51
N PHE A 10 -13.55 -17.76 29.51
CA PHE A 10 -13.30 -18.02 28.09
C PHE A 10 -11.95 -17.43 27.67
N VAL A 11 -11.63 -16.22 28.10
CA VAL A 11 -10.31 -15.58 27.88
C VAL A 11 -9.19 -16.38 28.57
N ARG A 12 -9.44 -16.89 29.78
CA ARG A 12 -8.44 -17.57 30.62
C ARG A 12 -8.15 -19.02 30.21
N VAL A 13 -9.16 -19.77 29.77
CA VAL A 13 -9.02 -21.17 29.28
C VAL A 13 -8.28 -21.22 27.94
N ASN A 14 -8.32 -20.13 27.18
CA ASN A 14 -7.79 -20.08 25.83
C ASN A 14 -6.25 -19.96 25.74
N SER A 15 -5.55 -20.00 26.88
CA SER A 15 -4.10 -20.11 26.95
C SER A 15 -3.56 -21.54 26.69
N GLN A 16 -4.42 -22.53 26.39
CA GLN A 16 -4.02 -23.95 26.32
C GLN A 16 -4.37 -24.73 25.02
N GLY A 17 -4.89 -24.11 23.94
CA GLY A 17 -5.15 -24.95 22.75
C GLY A 17 -5.46 -24.28 21.40
N ILE A 18 -6.15 -23.13 21.35
CA ILE A 18 -6.41 -22.40 20.09
C ILE A 18 -6.25 -20.90 20.37
N LYS A 19 -5.33 -20.21 19.69
CA LYS A 19 -5.08 -18.77 19.92
C LYS A 19 -6.26 -17.98 19.32
N LEU A 20 -7.21 -17.53 20.14
CA LEU A 20 -8.34 -16.68 19.71
C LEU A 20 -7.77 -15.34 19.23
N ARG A 21 -8.38 -14.80 18.18
CA ARG A 21 -8.04 -13.48 17.65
C ARG A 21 -8.72 -12.41 18.51
N GLN A 22 -8.21 -11.19 18.49
CA GLN A 22 -8.81 -10.08 19.25
C GLN A 22 -10.26 -9.78 18.84
N SER A 23 -10.61 -10.03 17.57
CA SER A 23 -11.99 -9.95 17.07
C SER A 23 -12.94 -10.88 17.80
N ASP A 24 -12.48 -12.07 18.20
CA ASP A 24 -13.32 -13.08 18.84
C ASP A 24 -13.73 -12.64 20.26
N PHE A 25 -12.85 -11.89 20.94
CA PHE A 25 -13.17 -11.30 22.24
C PHE A 25 -14.24 -10.21 22.14
N ILE A 26 -14.21 -9.38 21.08
CA ILE A 26 -15.24 -8.38 20.84
C ILE A 26 -16.57 -9.07 20.49
N LEU A 27 -16.57 -10.07 19.60
CA LEU A 27 -17.77 -10.86 19.28
C LEU A 27 -18.36 -11.55 20.53
N THR A 28 -17.51 -11.98 21.46
CA THR A 28 -17.95 -12.54 22.75
C THR A 28 -18.60 -11.48 23.62
N LEU A 29 -18.03 -10.27 23.73
CA LEU A 29 -18.67 -9.17 24.45
C LEU A 29 -20.01 -8.78 23.83
N MET A 30 -20.11 -8.76 22.50
CA MET A 30 -21.38 -8.54 21.81
C MET A 30 -22.39 -9.62 22.19
N SER A 31 -22.03 -10.91 22.23
CA SER A 31 -22.96 -11.96 22.68
C SER A 31 -23.52 -11.75 24.08
N VAL A 32 -22.74 -11.18 24.99
CA VAL A 32 -23.15 -10.96 26.39
C VAL A 32 -23.98 -9.69 26.53
N HIS A 33 -23.57 -8.59 25.88
CA HIS A 33 -24.14 -7.26 26.13
C HIS A 33 -25.05 -6.76 25.00
N TRP A 34 -24.96 -7.34 23.81
CA TRP A 34 -25.70 -6.93 22.61
C TRP A 34 -25.82 -8.06 21.57
N GLU A 35 -26.54 -9.14 21.94
CA GLU A 35 -26.64 -10.36 21.11
C GLU A 35 -27.19 -10.08 19.71
N GLU A 36 -28.16 -9.17 19.60
CA GLU A 36 -28.80 -8.82 18.32
C GLU A 36 -27.78 -8.27 17.32
N GLY A 37 -26.90 -7.36 17.75
CA GLY A 37 -25.87 -6.81 16.87
C GLY A 37 -24.93 -7.88 16.31
N ARG A 38 -24.58 -8.90 17.11
CA ARG A 38 -23.78 -10.03 16.61
C ARG A 38 -24.55 -10.83 15.56
N ARG A 39 -25.83 -11.11 15.80
CA ARG A 39 -26.68 -11.86 14.86
C ARG A 39 -26.85 -11.12 13.54
N GLU A 40 -26.94 -9.79 13.56
CA GLU A 40 -27.00 -8.97 12.35
C GLU A 40 -25.72 -9.10 11.50
N ILE A 41 -24.54 -9.03 12.13
CA ILE A 41 -23.26 -9.27 11.45
C ILE A 41 -23.24 -10.67 10.82
N GLU A 42 -23.56 -11.71 11.60
CA GLU A 42 -23.54 -13.09 11.10
C GLU A 42 -24.54 -13.30 9.95
N LYS A 43 -25.71 -12.66 10.03
CA LYS A 43 -26.72 -12.68 8.97
C LYS A 43 -26.23 -11.96 7.71
N PHE A 44 -25.59 -10.80 7.85
CA PHE A 44 -25.02 -10.05 6.74
C PHE A 44 -23.97 -10.90 6.00
N CYS A 45 -23.00 -11.47 6.73
CA CYS A 45 -21.98 -12.37 6.20
C CYS A 45 -22.60 -13.58 5.48
N ARG A 46 -23.56 -14.25 6.13
CA ARG A 46 -24.26 -15.41 5.54
C ARG A 46 -25.00 -15.03 4.27
N SER A 47 -25.62 -13.86 4.22
CA SER A 47 -26.35 -13.37 3.05
C SER A 47 -25.47 -13.12 1.82
N ALA A 48 -24.17 -12.89 2.02
CA ALA A 48 -23.23 -12.72 0.93
C ALA A 48 -22.94 -14.04 0.20
N VAL A 49 -22.89 -15.15 0.94
CA VAL A 49 -22.41 -16.45 0.42
C VAL A 49 -23.51 -17.46 0.18
N ASP A 50 -24.63 -17.39 0.91
CA ASP A 50 -25.69 -18.39 0.84
C ASP A 50 -26.49 -18.26 -0.47
N PRO A 51 -26.42 -19.25 -1.40
CA PRO A 51 -27.11 -19.19 -2.68
C PRO A 51 -28.64 -19.20 -2.54
N ALA A 52 -29.18 -19.63 -1.40
CA ALA A 52 -30.62 -19.68 -1.14
C ALA A 52 -31.24 -18.30 -0.83
N VAL A 53 -30.41 -17.30 -0.50
CA VAL A 53 -30.89 -15.95 -0.21
C VAL A 53 -31.43 -15.29 -1.49
N LYS A 54 -32.69 -14.86 -1.43
CA LYS A 54 -33.41 -14.15 -2.50
C LYS A 54 -33.55 -12.67 -2.15
N GLY A 55 -33.42 -11.79 -3.15
CA GLY A 55 -33.51 -10.33 -2.96
C GLY A 55 -32.16 -9.66 -2.68
N PRO A 56 -32.16 -8.39 -2.24
CA PRO A 56 -30.93 -7.67 -1.93
C PRO A 56 -30.11 -8.35 -0.83
N SER A 57 -28.81 -8.53 -1.05
CA SER A 57 -27.88 -9.11 -0.08
C SER A 57 -26.49 -8.48 -0.20
N ALA A 58 -25.58 -8.85 0.71
CA ALA A 58 -24.19 -8.39 0.72
C ALA A 58 -23.28 -9.07 -0.34
N ARG A 59 -23.86 -9.92 -1.21
CA ARG A 59 -23.12 -10.69 -2.21
C ARG A 59 -22.37 -9.79 -3.18
N ASN A 60 -21.11 -10.10 -3.43
CA ASN A 60 -20.24 -9.32 -4.29
C ASN A 60 -19.11 -10.19 -4.88
N VAL A 61 -18.34 -9.61 -5.80
CA VAL A 61 -17.27 -10.32 -6.54
C VAL A 61 -15.89 -10.21 -5.90
N PHE A 62 -15.72 -9.41 -4.82
CA PHE A 62 -14.42 -9.02 -4.27
C PHE A 62 -14.01 -9.84 -3.04
N LEU A 63 -14.94 -10.09 -2.12
CA LEU A 63 -14.68 -10.86 -0.89
C LEU A 63 -15.97 -11.47 -0.33
N ASP A 64 -15.80 -12.53 0.46
CA ASP A 64 -16.86 -13.03 1.33
C ASP A 64 -16.67 -12.33 2.68
N PRO A 65 -17.52 -11.37 3.06
CA PRO A 65 -17.33 -10.62 4.29
C PRO A 65 -17.40 -11.56 5.50
N GLU A 66 -16.40 -11.48 6.37
CA GLU A 66 -16.34 -12.25 7.62
C GLU A 66 -16.77 -11.39 8.83
N PRO A 67 -17.33 -12.00 9.90
CA PRO A 67 -17.74 -11.24 11.08
C PRO A 67 -16.62 -10.38 11.69
N ALA A 68 -15.40 -10.91 11.74
CA ALA A 68 -14.24 -10.18 12.25
C ALA A 68 -13.92 -8.92 11.42
N GLN A 69 -14.15 -8.95 10.11
CA GLN A 69 -13.94 -7.81 9.22
C GLN A 69 -14.99 -6.72 9.45
N LEU A 70 -16.27 -7.11 9.61
CA LEU A 70 -17.36 -6.16 9.86
C LEU A 70 -17.30 -5.55 11.25
N VAL A 71 -16.92 -6.33 12.27
CA VAL A 71 -16.61 -5.80 13.62
C VAL A 71 -15.51 -4.76 13.53
N ARG A 72 -14.42 -5.04 12.80
CA ARG A 72 -13.32 -4.11 12.60
C ARG A 72 -13.77 -2.82 11.91
N ALA A 73 -14.65 -2.91 10.91
CA ALA A 73 -15.23 -1.73 10.26
C ALA A 73 -16.09 -0.91 11.23
N GLY A 74 -16.99 -1.55 11.98
CA GLY A 74 -17.87 -0.88 12.94
C GLY A 74 -17.10 -0.20 14.06
N VAL A 75 -16.10 -0.89 14.60
CA VAL A 75 -15.20 -0.37 15.63
C VAL A 75 -14.37 0.82 15.14
N GLY A 76 -13.78 0.73 13.95
CA GLY A 76 -13.00 1.84 13.39
C GLY A 76 -13.88 3.05 13.06
N LEU A 77 -15.13 2.81 12.66
CA LEU A 77 -16.11 3.87 12.43
C LEU A 77 -16.61 4.53 13.73
N ALA A 78 -16.84 3.73 14.79
CA ALA A 78 -17.36 4.22 16.07
C ALA A 78 -16.30 4.96 16.91
N PHE A 79 -15.08 4.43 16.96
CA PHE A 79 -14.08 4.86 17.95
C PHE A 79 -12.83 5.48 17.33
N ARG A 80 -12.68 5.49 16.01
CA ARG A 80 -11.46 5.93 15.31
C ARG A 80 -10.21 5.15 15.78
N ARG A 81 -10.39 3.87 16.11
CA ARG A 81 -9.33 2.96 16.57
C ARG A 81 -9.21 1.75 15.65
N GLY A 82 -7.98 1.30 15.43
CA GLY A 82 -7.63 0.10 14.68
C GLY A 82 -7.29 -1.07 15.58
N SER A 83 -6.75 -0.80 16.78
CA SER A 83 -6.39 -1.82 17.77
C SER A 83 -7.62 -2.42 18.44
N LEU A 84 -7.94 -3.68 18.08
CA LEU A 84 -9.08 -4.40 18.66
C LEU A 84 -8.88 -4.66 20.17
N GLY A 85 -7.64 -4.84 20.63
CA GLY A 85 -7.33 -4.97 22.06
C GLY A 85 -7.65 -3.70 22.87
N SER A 86 -7.38 -2.52 22.29
CA SER A 86 -7.77 -1.25 22.93
C SER A 86 -9.28 -1.09 22.98
N VAL A 87 -9.95 -1.49 21.90
CA VAL A 87 -11.41 -1.43 21.78
C VAL A 87 -12.11 -2.39 22.74
N TYR A 88 -11.54 -3.57 22.97
CA TYR A 88 -12.06 -4.50 23.97
C TYR A 88 -12.17 -3.83 25.36
N ASN A 89 -11.17 -3.04 25.75
CA ASN A 89 -11.21 -2.30 27.02
C ASN A 89 -12.28 -1.19 27.00
N ILE A 90 -12.40 -0.47 25.87
CA ILE A 90 -13.44 0.55 25.67
C ILE A 90 -14.84 -0.07 25.84
N LEU A 91 -15.09 -1.21 25.18
CA LEU A 91 -16.36 -1.93 25.25
C LEU A 91 -16.60 -2.63 26.60
N ARG A 92 -15.59 -2.79 27.47
CA ARG A 92 -15.82 -3.16 28.87
C ARG A 92 -16.29 -2.00 29.73
N GLY A 93 -16.29 -0.76 29.22
CA GLY A 93 -16.57 0.44 30.00
C GLY A 93 -15.39 0.91 30.83
N LYS A 94 -14.16 0.50 30.45
CA LYS A 94 -12.93 0.89 31.14
C LYS A 94 -12.51 2.31 30.76
N ASP A 95 -12.25 3.14 31.76
CA ASP A 95 -11.54 4.40 31.60
C ASP A 95 -10.09 4.13 31.21
N LEU A 96 -9.63 4.69 30.10
CA LEU A 96 -8.23 4.53 29.71
C LEU A 96 -7.28 5.40 30.55
N ALA A 97 -7.77 6.47 31.19
CA ALA A 97 -6.98 7.33 32.06
C ALA A 97 -6.97 6.84 33.52
N THR A 98 -8.13 6.48 34.07
CA THR A 98 -8.22 6.04 35.48
C THR A 98 -8.11 4.52 35.67
N GLY A 99 -8.39 3.74 34.62
CA GLY A 99 -8.47 2.29 34.68
C GLY A 99 -9.79 1.74 35.22
N ASP A 100 -10.71 2.60 35.68
CA ASP A 100 -11.97 2.20 36.31
C ASP A 100 -12.98 1.67 35.30
N VAL A 101 -13.72 0.64 35.69
CA VAL A 101 -14.73 -0.01 34.84
C VAL A 101 -16.14 0.38 35.31
N SER A 102 -16.99 0.85 34.40
CA SER A 102 -18.38 1.23 34.69
C SER A 102 -19.36 0.65 33.66
N ALA A 103 -20.47 0.10 34.16
CA ALA A 103 -21.58 -0.38 33.34
C ALA A 103 -22.19 0.74 32.48
N GLN A 104 -22.36 1.94 33.02
CA GLN A 104 -22.89 3.07 32.27
C GLN A 104 -22.01 3.41 31.05
N ARG A 105 -20.68 3.45 31.25
CA ARG A 105 -19.74 3.72 30.14
C ARG A 105 -19.77 2.64 29.09
N ARG A 106 -19.84 1.37 29.51
CA ARG A 106 -20.01 0.24 28.59
C ARG A 106 -21.26 0.45 27.73
N ASP A 107 -22.38 0.75 28.35
CA ASP A 107 -23.66 0.91 27.66
C ASP A 107 -23.60 2.09 26.67
N GLU A 108 -22.95 3.20 27.05
CA GLU A 108 -22.64 4.33 26.14
C GLU A 108 -21.73 3.92 24.96
N GLN A 109 -20.71 3.07 25.18
CA GLN A 109 -19.85 2.59 24.09
C GLN A 109 -20.57 1.64 23.15
N PHE A 110 -21.45 0.77 23.66
CA PHE A 110 -22.28 -0.09 22.83
C PHE A 110 -23.27 0.73 22.01
N ALA A 111 -23.85 1.80 22.56
CA ALA A 111 -24.71 2.70 21.77
C ALA A 111 -23.99 3.28 20.54
N LYS A 112 -22.75 3.77 20.71
CA LYS A 112 -21.92 4.24 19.58
C LYS A 112 -21.59 3.15 18.57
N LEU A 113 -21.31 1.94 19.06
CA LEU A 113 -21.04 0.80 18.19
C LEU A 113 -22.28 0.39 17.38
N THR A 114 -23.47 0.47 17.98
CA THR A 114 -24.75 0.22 17.31
C THR A 114 -24.95 1.16 16.13
N GLU A 115 -24.84 2.48 16.34
CA GLU A 115 -24.97 3.47 15.27
C GLU A 115 -23.97 3.22 14.12
N ALA A 116 -22.71 2.94 14.46
CA ALA A 116 -21.69 2.64 13.45
C ALA A 116 -21.96 1.32 12.70
N GLN A 117 -22.47 0.30 13.39
CA GLN A 117 -22.80 -0.98 12.76
C GLN A 117 -23.96 -0.86 11.78
N GLU A 118 -24.99 -0.06 12.09
CA GLU A 118 -26.10 0.19 11.17
C GLU A 118 -25.59 0.72 9.82
N ASP A 119 -24.64 1.66 9.85
CA ASP A 119 -23.98 2.19 8.67
C ASP A 119 -23.12 1.14 7.94
N VAL A 120 -22.36 0.33 8.67
CA VAL A 120 -21.49 -0.72 8.11
C VAL A 120 -22.31 -1.81 7.41
N LEU A 121 -23.43 -2.23 8.00
CA LEU A 121 -24.30 -3.29 7.49
C LEU A 121 -25.37 -2.77 6.51
N ASN A 122 -25.39 -1.46 6.23
CA ASN A 122 -26.30 -0.90 5.23
C ASN A 122 -25.91 -1.37 3.82
N LEU A 123 -26.81 -2.09 3.15
CA LEU A 123 -26.56 -2.63 1.81
C LEU A 123 -26.30 -1.55 0.75
N THR A 124 -26.92 -0.38 0.87
CA THR A 124 -26.64 0.73 -0.04
C THR A 124 -25.21 1.21 0.15
N ASN A 125 -24.79 1.40 1.41
CA ASN A 125 -23.42 1.79 1.72
C ASN A 125 -22.41 0.80 1.18
N TRP A 126 -22.63 -0.48 1.45
CA TRP A 126 -21.78 -1.58 1.01
C TRP A 126 -21.62 -1.61 -0.52
N HIS A 127 -22.73 -1.60 -1.26
CA HIS A 127 -22.68 -1.69 -2.72
C HIS A 127 -22.18 -0.41 -3.38
N GLU A 128 -22.47 0.77 -2.82
CA GLU A 128 -21.92 2.02 -3.32
C GLU A 128 -20.40 2.11 -3.12
N TYR A 129 -19.91 1.63 -1.98
CA TYR A 129 -18.48 1.49 -1.75
C TYR A 129 -17.82 0.51 -2.74
N LEU A 130 -18.38 -0.68 -2.96
CA LEU A 130 -17.79 -1.67 -3.86
C LEU A 130 -17.75 -1.23 -5.34
N LYS A 131 -18.58 -0.26 -5.73
CA LYS A 131 -18.45 0.40 -7.04
C LYS A 131 -17.13 1.16 -7.16
N CYS A 132 -16.58 1.70 -6.07
CA CYS A 132 -15.27 2.36 -6.08
C CYS A 132 -14.15 1.38 -6.45
N LEU A 133 -14.20 0.14 -5.98
CA LEU A 133 -13.22 -0.88 -6.37
C LEU A 133 -13.32 -1.21 -7.87
N THR A 134 -14.56 -1.29 -8.37
CA THR A 134 -14.84 -1.47 -9.80
C THR A 134 -14.30 -0.30 -10.62
N LEU A 135 -14.55 0.93 -10.17
CA LEU A 135 -14.06 2.16 -10.80
C LEU A 135 -12.54 2.26 -10.75
N ALA A 136 -11.90 1.74 -9.71
CA ALA A 136 -10.44 1.61 -9.59
C ALA A 136 -9.85 0.49 -10.48
N GLY A 137 -10.66 -0.18 -11.32
CA GLY A 137 -10.22 -1.21 -12.27
C GLY A 137 -10.19 -2.63 -11.71
N PHE A 138 -10.55 -2.84 -10.44
CA PHE A 138 -10.61 -4.18 -9.85
C PHE A 138 -11.96 -4.82 -10.16
N ARG A 139 -11.95 -6.05 -10.69
CA ARG A 139 -13.18 -6.72 -11.18
C ARG A 139 -13.56 -7.98 -10.44
N SER A 140 -12.64 -8.59 -9.69
CA SER A 140 -12.91 -9.81 -8.92
C SER A 140 -11.92 -10.04 -7.78
N ARG A 141 -12.23 -10.99 -6.90
CA ARG A 141 -11.35 -11.48 -5.81
C ARG A 141 -9.98 -11.92 -6.30
N ARG A 142 -9.85 -12.35 -7.57
CA ARG A 142 -8.55 -12.74 -8.17
C ARG A 142 -7.55 -11.58 -8.20
N MET A 143 -8.05 -10.35 -8.20
CA MET A 143 -7.25 -9.11 -8.19
C MET A 143 -7.05 -8.55 -6.77
N ILE A 144 -7.64 -9.19 -5.75
CA ILE A 144 -7.52 -8.74 -4.36
C ILE A 144 -6.39 -9.53 -3.70
N ALA A 145 -5.22 -8.89 -3.57
CA ALA A 145 -4.06 -9.44 -2.89
C ALA A 145 -4.24 -9.39 -1.36
N ALA A 146 -4.89 -8.34 -0.83
CA ALA A 146 -5.15 -8.14 0.59
C ALA A 146 -6.58 -7.64 0.84
N GLU A 147 -7.42 -8.46 1.47
CA GLU A 147 -8.82 -8.10 1.80
C GLU A 147 -8.92 -7.00 2.87
N THR A 148 -7.91 -6.89 3.75
CA THR A 148 -7.85 -5.83 4.77
C THR A 148 -7.91 -4.43 4.16
N ALA A 149 -7.36 -4.24 2.95
CA ALA A 149 -7.46 -2.97 2.24
C ALA A 149 -8.90 -2.62 1.87
N ILE A 150 -9.75 -3.62 1.58
CA ILE A 150 -11.17 -3.41 1.33
C ILE A 150 -11.86 -2.96 2.62
N VAL A 151 -11.57 -3.60 3.75
CA VAL A 151 -12.21 -3.27 5.02
C VAL A 151 -11.85 -1.86 5.48
N TYR A 152 -10.57 -1.49 5.46
CA TYR A 152 -10.15 -0.17 5.95
C TYR A 152 -10.50 0.98 5.00
N THR A 153 -10.48 0.74 3.70
CA THR A 153 -10.97 1.75 2.76
C THR A 153 -12.49 1.94 2.88
N TYR A 154 -13.24 0.90 3.26
CA TYR A 154 -14.67 1.04 3.56
C TYR A 154 -14.92 1.97 4.76
N ILE A 155 -14.07 1.91 5.78
CA ILE A 155 -14.15 2.83 6.93
C ILE A 155 -13.99 4.28 6.45
N LEU A 156 -13.00 4.56 5.61
CA LEU A 156 -12.79 5.91 5.06
C LEU A 156 -13.96 6.37 4.17
N TRP A 157 -14.55 5.46 3.40
CA TRP A 157 -15.77 5.73 2.63
C TRP A 157 -16.93 6.13 3.56
N LEU A 158 -17.15 5.39 4.65
CA LEU A 158 -18.19 5.69 5.64
C LEU A 158 -17.94 7.03 6.32
N ILE A 159 -16.68 7.34 6.66
CA ILE A 159 -16.28 8.63 7.22
C ILE A 159 -16.60 9.78 6.27
N GLY A 160 -16.14 9.69 5.01
CA GLY A 160 -16.36 10.73 4.02
C GLY A 160 -17.85 11.01 3.79
N LYS A 161 -18.68 9.96 3.78
CA LYS A 161 -20.13 10.09 3.65
C LYS A 161 -20.78 10.67 4.91
N ARG A 162 -20.52 10.08 6.08
CA ARG A 162 -21.26 10.35 7.33
C ARG A 162 -20.80 11.62 8.01
N ASP A 163 -19.49 11.82 8.13
CA ASP A 163 -18.91 12.89 8.94
C ASP A 163 -18.62 14.14 8.10
N TYR A 164 -18.34 13.95 6.80
CA TYR A 164 -17.98 15.05 5.89
C TYR A 164 -19.02 15.32 4.80
N GLY A 165 -20.12 14.57 4.76
CA GLY A 165 -21.29 14.86 3.92
C GLY A 165 -21.04 14.77 2.41
N LEU A 166 -20.02 14.03 1.96
CA LEU A 166 -19.67 13.93 0.54
C LEU A 166 -20.75 13.21 -0.27
N ASP A 167 -21.03 13.73 -1.46
CA ASP A 167 -21.89 13.06 -2.45
C ASP A 167 -21.20 11.83 -3.07
N TYR A 168 -21.99 10.95 -3.70
CA TYR A 168 -21.46 9.70 -4.26
C TYR A 168 -20.49 9.90 -5.43
N ALA A 169 -20.63 10.94 -6.25
CA ALA A 169 -19.71 11.15 -7.37
C ALA A 169 -18.33 11.54 -6.84
N THR A 170 -18.28 12.53 -5.95
CA THR A 170 -17.03 12.99 -5.32
C THR A 170 -16.36 11.88 -4.51
N LEU A 171 -17.14 11.19 -3.66
CA LEU A 171 -16.63 10.13 -2.80
C LEU A 171 -16.09 8.94 -3.62
N ARG A 172 -16.77 8.55 -4.70
CA ARG A 172 -16.29 7.46 -5.57
C ARG A 172 -14.94 7.80 -6.21
N GLY A 173 -14.74 9.02 -6.69
CA GLY A 173 -13.47 9.44 -7.29
C GLY A 173 -12.30 9.29 -6.30
N VAL A 174 -12.41 9.96 -5.15
CA VAL A 174 -11.35 9.98 -4.13
C VAL A 174 -11.09 8.59 -3.54
N ILE A 175 -12.14 7.83 -3.22
CA ILE A 175 -11.99 6.50 -2.63
C ILE A 175 -11.44 5.47 -3.64
N SER A 176 -11.73 5.62 -4.94
CA SER A 176 -11.14 4.76 -5.97
C SER A 176 -9.62 4.97 -6.07
N ARG A 177 -9.17 6.23 -6.07
CA ARG A 177 -7.73 6.56 -6.03
C ARG A 177 -7.06 6.07 -4.75
N TRP A 178 -7.70 6.28 -3.60
CA TRP A 178 -7.20 5.78 -2.33
C TRP A 178 -7.07 4.25 -2.33
N PHE A 179 -8.09 3.52 -2.78
CA PHE A 179 -8.05 2.06 -2.82
C PHE A 179 -6.94 1.57 -3.74
N PHE A 180 -6.80 2.15 -4.94
CA PHE A 180 -5.74 1.80 -5.87
C PHE A 180 -4.36 1.98 -5.22
N MET A 181 -4.11 3.13 -4.61
CA MET A 181 -2.87 3.41 -3.88
C MET A 181 -2.68 2.40 -2.74
N ALA A 182 -3.63 2.31 -1.80
CA ALA A 182 -3.49 1.51 -0.59
C ALA A 182 -3.31 0.01 -0.87
N HIS A 183 -3.95 -0.51 -1.92
CA HIS A 183 -3.74 -1.88 -2.38
C HIS A 183 -2.34 -2.02 -2.99
N THR A 184 -2.00 -1.20 -3.99
CA THR A 184 -0.73 -1.32 -4.73
C THR A 184 0.50 -1.16 -3.82
N THR A 185 0.44 -0.23 -2.87
CA THR A 185 1.53 0.03 -1.93
C THR A 185 1.58 -0.95 -0.77
N ASN A 186 0.58 -1.84 -0.62
CA ASN A 186 0.48 -2.76 0.52
C ASN A 186 0.28 -2.03 1.86
N ARG A 187 -0.30 -0.82 1.84
CA ARG A 187 -0.50 0.07 3.00
C ARG A 187 -1.07 -0.65 4.23
N TYR A 188 -2.02 -1.56 4.02
CA TYR A 188 -2.73 -2.27 5.09
C TYR A 188 -2.30 -3.73 5.28
N THR A 189 -1.04 -4.05 5.00
CA THR A 189 -0.44 -5.38 5.19
C THR A 189 0.59 -5.34 6.33
N GLY A 190 0.64 -6.38 7.16
CA GLY A 190 1.54 -6.46 8.33
C GLY A 190 1.06 -5.65 9.53
N ALA A 191 1.30 -4.33 9.55
CA ALA A 191 0.99 -3.43 10.67
C ALA A 191 -0.32 -2.63 10.47
N ALA A 192 -1.31 -3.32 9.92
CA ALA A 192 -2.51 -2.71 9.36
C ALA A 192 -3.34 -1.89 10.38
N GLU A 193 -3.42 -2.34 11.63
CA GLU A 193 -4.16 -1.66 12.71
C GLU A 193 -3.51 -0.31 13.09
N SER A 194 -2.18 -0.28 13.23
CA SER A 194 -1.45 0.97 13.49
C SER A 194 -1.56 1.93 12.30
N GLN A 195 -1.55 1.41 11.07
CA GLN A 195 -1.65 2.22 9.87
C GLN A 195 -3.02 2.89 9.73
N ILE A 196 -4.13 2.17 9.91
CA ILE A 196 -5.46 2.79 9.81
C ILE A 196 -5.71 3.80 10.94
N GLU A 197 -5.18 3.58 12.15
CA GLU A 197 -5.24 4.58 13.22
C GLU A 197 -4.49 5.85 12.84
N PHE A 198 -3.32 5.69 12.24
CA PHE A 198 -2.55 6.81 11.74
C PHE A 198 -3.31 7.57 10.64
N ASP A 199 -3.90 6.87 9.68
CA ASP A 199 -4.71 7.48 8.61
C ASP A 199 -5.92 8.24 9.17
N MET A 200 -6.59 7.70 10.19
CA MET A 200 -7.71 8.38 10.86
C MET A 200 -7.23 9.62 11.64
N ARG A 201 -6.06 9.56 12.28
CA ARG A 201 -5.47 10.73 12.95
C ARG A 201 -5.13 11.85 11.98
N LEU A 202 -4.70 11.53 10.76
CA LEU A 202 -4.44 12.55 9.72
C LEU A 202 -5.69 13.33 9.30
N LEU A 203 -6.88 12.84 9.62
CA LEU A 203 -8.15 13.51 9.40
C LEU A 203 -8.62 14.29 10.64
N GLU A 204 -7.96 14.14 11.79
CA GLU A 204 -8.26 14.94 12.97
C GLU A 204 -7.93 16.42 12.70
N GLY A 205 -8.76 17.33 13.19
CA GLY A 205 -8.62 18.76 12.95
C GLY A 205 -9.32 19.28 11.68
N ILE A 206 -9.80 18.41 10.79
CA ILE A 206 -10.71 18.81 9.73
C ILE A 206 -12.11 18.99 10.34
N GLU A 207 -12.73 20.14 10.08
CA GLU A 207 -14.09 20.41 10.59
C GLU A 207 -15.12 19.45 9.98
N PRO A 208 -16.04 18.86 10.78
CA PRO A 208 -17.12 18.04 10.26
C PRO A 208 -17.93 18.78 9.20
N GLY A 209 -18.29 18.08 8.12
CA GLY A 209 -18.95 18.67 6.94
C GLY A 209 -18.01 19.34 5.94
N ASN A 210 -16.72 19.52 6.24
CA ASN A 210 -15.74 20.03 5.29
C ASN A 210 -15.22 18.92 4.36
N GLY A 211 -16.06 18.51 3.40
CA GLY A 211 -15.73 17.47 2.43
C GLY A 211 -14.53 17.80 1.54
N GLU A 212 -14.33 19.08 1.18
CA GLU A 212 -13.21 19.53 0.34
C GLU A 212 -11.86 19.29 1.02
N ALA A 213 -11.73 19.64 2.30
CA ALA A 213 -10.52 19.40 3.08
C ALA A 213 -10.25 17.90 3.27
N PHE A 214 -11.29 17.08 3.47
CA PHE A 214 -11.16 15.62 3.50
C PHE A 214 -10.60 15.07 2.18
N CYS A 215 -11.18 15.47 1.04
CA CYS A 215 -10.71 15.06 -0.28
C CYS A 215 -9.26 15.48 -0.52
N THR A 216 -8.94 16.76 -0.24
CA THR A 216 -7.59 17.32 -0.38
C THR A 216 -6.57 16.55 0.45
N LYS A 217 -6.91 16.17 1.69
CA LYS A 217 -6.01 15.40 2.55
C LYS A 217 -5.76 14.00 2.01
N LEU A 218 -6.79 13.29 1.54
CA LEU A 218 -6.62 11.97 0.95
C LEU A 218 -5.82 12.02 -0.35
N ASP A 219 -6.13 12.96 -1.25
CA ASP A 219 -5.41 13.11 -2.52
C ASP A 219 -3.94 13.50 -2.29
N SER A 220 -3.66 14.36 -1.30
CA SER A 220 -2.29 14.69 -0.88
C SER A 220 -1.51 13.43 -0.45
N ILE A 221 -2.11 12.58 0.38
CA ILE A 221 -1.49 11.30 0.80
C ILE A 221 -1.29 10.39 -0.42
N VAL A 222 -2.25 10.29 -1.34
CA VAL A 222 -2.07 9.48 -2.56
C VAL A 222 -0.88 10.00 -3.37
N LYS A 223 -0.72 11.31 -3.52
CA LYS A 223 0.40 11.95 -4.25
C LYS A 223 1.76 11.69 -3.58
N THR A 224 1.85 11.71 -2.25
CA THR A 224 3.12 11.45 -1.55
C THR A 224 3.54 9.98 -1.61
N HIS A 225 2.60 9.08 -1.88
CA HIS A 225 2.86 7.64 -2.03
C HIS A 225 3.18 7.24 -3.48
N LEU A 226 2.48 7.82 -4.46
CA LEU A 226 2.60 7.49 -5.88
C LEU A 226 3.40 8.55 -6.65
N THR A 227 4.62 8.83 -6.18
CA THR A 227 5.55 9.82 -6.76
C THR A 227 6.13 9.37 -8.11
N PRO A 228 6.75 10.28 -8.90
CA PRO A 228 7.52 9.89 -10.09
C PRO A 228 8.55 8.79 -9.83
N ASP A 229 9.27 8.85 -8.70
CA ASP A 229 10.22 7.81 -8.29
C ASP A 229 9.56 6.48 -7.94
N TYR A 230 8.35 6.52 -7.37
CA TYR A 230 7.58 5.31 -7.15
C TYR A 230 7.32 4.58 -8.47
N TRP A 231 6.89 5.30 -9.50
CA TRP A 231 6.60 4.71 -10.82
C TRP A 231 7.86 4.31 -11.58
N SER A 232 8.91 5.14 -11.56
CA SER A 232 10.12 4.91 -12.36
C SER A 232 11.07 3.89 -11.73
N THR A 233 11.05 3.75 -10.39
CA THR A 233 12.02 2.94 -9.66
C THR A 233 11.37 1.93 -8.71
N SER A 234 10.53 2.37 -7.76
CA SER A 234 9.99 1.46 -6.72
C SER A 234 9.11 0.35 -7.29
N LEU A 235 8.16 0.68 -8.16
CA LEU A 235 7.24 -0.29 -8.73
C LEU A 235 7.95 -1.32 -9.62
N PRO A 236 8.86 -0.95 -10.55
CA PRO A 236 9.69 -1.91 -11.28
C PRO A 236 10.52 -2.82 -10.37
N ASN A 237 11.06 -2.29 -9.28
CA ASN A 237 11.81 -3.09 -8.30
C ASN A 237 10.90 -4.12 -7.60
N ARG A 238 9.67 -3.73 -7.25
CA ARG A 238 8.67 -4.60 -6.60
C ARG A 238 8.04 -5.63 -7.55
N LEU A 239 8.15 -5.42 -8.86
CA LEU A 239 7.76 -6.40 -9.88
C LEU A 239 8.82 -7.51 -10.09
N ASP A 240 9.98 -7.44 -9.42
CA ASP A 240 11.05 -8.45 -9.46
C ASP A 240 10.75 -9.72 -8.63
N THR A 241 9.62 -10.35 -8.93
CA THR A 241 9.13 -11.53 -8.23
C THR A 241 8.42 -12.49 -9.19
N SER A 242 8.26 -13.73 -8.75
CA SER A 242 7.48 -14.77 -9.42
C SER A 242 6.14 -15.06 -8.73
N ALA A 243 5.69 -14.16 -7.86
CA ALA A 243 4.41 -14.31 -7.18
C ALA A 243 3.25 -14.34 -8.20
N ALA A 244 2.44 -15.40 -8.14
CA ALA A 244 1.29 -15.55 -9.04
C ALA A 244 0.21 -14.48 -8.79
N LYS A 245 0.15 -13.95 -7.55
CA LYS A 245 -0.69 -12.85 -7.12
C LYS A 245 0.11 -11.96 -6.17
N SER A 246 0.27 -10.69 -6.51
CA SER A 246 0.87 -9.67 -5.66
C SER A 246 0.18 -8.32 -5.91
N PRO A 247 0.21 -7.38 -4.96
CA PRO A 247 -0.44 -6.09 -5.18
C PRO A 247 0.09 -5.32 -6.41
N PRO A 248 1.42 -5.21 -6.66
CA PRO A 248 1.95 -4.62 -7.89
C PRO A 248 1.40 -5.24 -9.17
N LEU A 249 1.31 -6.58 -9.22
CA LEU A 249 0.77 -7.31 -10.37
C LEU A 249 -0.73 -7.04 -10.57
N CYS A 250 -1.50 -7.05 -9.49
CA CYS A 250 -2.93 -6.78 -9.56
C CYS A 250 -3.24 -5.32 -9.91
N ALA A 251 -2.39 -4.37 -9.53
CA ALA A 251 -2.49 -2.98 -9.94
C ALA A 251 -2.27 -2.83 -11.45
N TYR A 252 -1.30 -3.53 -12.02
CA TYR A 252 -1.13 -3.61 -13.47
C TYR A 252 -2.38 -4.18 -14.16
N TRP A 253 -2.98 -5.24 -13.63
CA TRP A 253 -4.24 -5.77 -14.17
C TRP A 253 -5.41 -4.78 -14.04
N ALA A 254 -5.47 -4.03 -12.94
CA ALA A 254 -6.46 -2.97 -12.76
C ALA A 254 -6.26 -1.87 -13.81
N ALA A 255 -5.03 -1.44 -14.06
CA ALA A 255 -4.70 -0.49 -15.12
C ALA A 255 -5.11 -0.98 -16.50
N LEU A 256 -4.87 -2.25 -16.84
CA LEU A 256 -5.34 -2.84 -18.10
C LEU A 256 -6.87 -2.75 -18.24
N ASN A 257 -7.62 -2.95 -17.14
CA ASN A 257 -9.07 -2.79 -17.16
C ASN A 257 -9.52 -1.33 -17.31
N LEU A 258 -8.76 -0.37 -16.78
CA LEU A 258 -9.04 1.07 -16.90
C LEU A 258 -8.76 1.59 -18.31
N LEU A 259 -7.71 1.05 -18.93
CA LEU A 259 -7.31 1.35 -20.31
C LEU A 259 -8.11 0.57 -21.36
N ASP A 260 -9.10 -0.22 -20.94
CA ASP A 260 -9.89 -1.12 -21.78
C ASP A 260 -9.02 -2.00 -22.69
N ALA A 261 -7.92 -2.54 -22.16
CA ALA A 261 -6.91 -3.23 -22.94
C ALA A 261 -7.44 -4.53 -23.59
N GLU A 262 -7.02 -4.78 -24.82
CA GLU A 262 -7.22 -6.06 -25.50
C GLU A 262 -6.21 -7.11 -25.05
N LEU A 263 -6.53 -8.38 -25.21
CA LEU A 263 -5.58 -9.49 -25.04
C LEU A 263 -4.51 -9.46 -26.14
N LEU A 264 -3.35 -10.02 -25.86
CA LEU A 264 -2.29 -10.10 -26.87
C LEU A 264 -2.74 -11.06 -27.99
N PHE A 265 -2.67 -10.59 -29.24
CA PHE A 265 -3.11 -11.27 -30.47
C PHE A 265 -4.62 -11.45 -30.65
N SER A 266 -5.46 -10.90 -29.77
CA SER A 266 -6.92 -11.07 -29.85
C SER A 266 -7.66 -9.75 -29.61
N LYS A 267 -8.93 -9.67 -30.04
CA LYS A 267 -9.81 -8.50 -29.82
C LYS A 267 -10.61 -8.59 -28.51
N LEU A 268 -10.50 -9.71 -27.79
CA LEU A 268 -11.12 -9.86 -26.47
C LEU A 268 -10.48 -8.89 -25.48
N ARG A 269 -11.23 -8.45 -24.46
CA ARG A 269 -10.78 -7.45 -23.48
C ARG A 269 -10.31 -8.11 -22.19
N VAL A 270 -9.32 -7.50 -21.55
CA VAL A 270 -8.80 -7.96 -20.25
C VAL A 270 -9.87 -7.93 -19.15
N HIS A 271 -10.86 -7.03 -19.25
CA HIS A 271 -11.92 -7.00 -18.24
C HIS A 271 -12.84 -8.24 -18.26
N ASP A 272 -12.95 -8.94 -19.39
CA ASP A 272 -13.84 -10.09 -19.55
C ASP A 272 -13.30 -11.31 -18.79
N LEU A 273 -11.99 -11.31 -18.49
CA LEU A 273 -11.27 -12.35 -17.74
C LEU A 273 -11.71 -12.50 -16.29
N PHE A 274 -12.21 -11.40 -15.75
CA PHE A 274 -12.49 -11.25 -14.34
C PHE A 274 -13.99 -11.21 -14.07
N GLY A 275 -14.83 -11.49 -15.07
CA GLY A 275 -16.26 -11.70 -14.89
C GLY A 275 -16.57 -12.91 -14.02
N ASP A 276 -17.82 -13.02 -13.58
CA ASP A 276 -18.35 -14.19 -12.85
C ASP A 276 -19.51 -14.82 -13.65
N PRO A 277 -19.34 -16.04 -14.21
CA PRO A 277 -18.17 -16.91 -14.10
C PRO A 277 -17.01 -16.44 -14.99
N ALA A 278 -15.78 -16.61 -14.50
CA ALA A 278 -14.59 -16.30 -15.29
C ALA A 278 -14.47 -17.28 -16.47
N PRO A 279 -14.16 -16.79 -17.69
CA PRO A 279 -13.96 -17.67 -18.84
C PRO A 279 -12.77 -18.60 -18.59
N LYS A 280 -12.97 -19.91 -18.84
CA LYS A 280 -11.91 -20.94 -18.70
C LYS A 280 -10.86 -20.88 -19.82
N THR A 281 -11.07 -20.04 -20.84
CA THR A 281 -10.32 -20.04 -22.10
C THR A 281 -9.25 -18.97 -22.16
N ILE A 282 -8.93 -18.28 -21.06
CA ILE A 282 -7.95 -17.19 -21.09
C ILE A 282 -7.03 -17.31 -19.89
N GLU A 283 -5.74 -17.38 -20.16
CA GLU A 283 -4.71 -17.66 -19.17
C GLU A 283 -3.55 -16.68 -19.30
N ARG A 284 -2.75 -16.58 -18.23
CA ARG A 284 -1.44 -15.94 -18.32
C ARG A 284 -0.48 -16.93 -18.97
N HIS A 285 0.21 -16.50 -20.00
CA HIS A 285 1.20 -17.32 -20.70
C HIS A 285 2.58 -16.67 -20.67
N HIS A 286 3.60 -17.52 -20.72
CA HIS A 286 5.00 -17.12 -20.78
C HIS A 286 5.31 -16.51 -22.15
N LEU A 287 5.87 -15.31 -22.18
CA LEU A 287 6.33 -14.66 -23.41
C LEU A 287 7.60 -15.34 -23.93
N PHE A 288 8.52 -15.73 -23.04
CA PHE A 288 9.58 -16.68 -23.33
C PHE A 288 9.17 -18.03 -22.77
N PRO A 289 8.76 -19.00 -23.60
CA PRO A 289 8.24 -20.27 -23.12
C PRO A 289 9.23 -21.05 -22.26
N LYS A 290 8.69 -21.81 -21.31
CA LYS A 290 9.50 -22.53 -20.30
C LYS A 290 10.53 -23.48 -20.93
N ASN A 291 10.15 -24.21 -21.98
CA ASN A 291 11.05 -25.18 -22.61
C ASN A 291 12.16 -24.49 -23.43
N HIS A 292 11.86 -23.34 -24.05
CA HIS A 292 12.87 -22.49 -24.67
C HIS A 292 13.89 -22.00 -23.62
N LEU A 293 13.42 -21.42 -22.51
CA LEU A 293 14.30 -20.95 -21.42
C LEU A 293 15.15 -22.07 -20.81
N ALA A 294 14.60 -23.28 -20.69
CA ALA A 294 15.35 -24.44 -20.21
C ALA A 294 16.51 -24.82 -21.15
N GLY A 295 16.34 -24.63 -22.47
CA GLY A 295 17.40 -24.80 -23.47
C GLY A 295 18.56 -23.81 -23.30
N GLU A 296 18.29 -22.62 -22.76
CA GLU A 296 19.29 -21.59 -22.42
C GLU A 296 19.88 -21.75 -21.01
N GLY A 297 19.48 -22.81 -20.28
CA GLY A 297 19.94 -23.07 -18.91
C GLY A 297 19.17 -22.32 -17.82
N ILE A 298 18.13 -21.55 -18.17
CA ILE A 298 17.29 -20.80 -17.23
C ILE A 298 16.16 -21.72 -16.74
N THR A 299 16.36 -22.29 -15.55
CA THR A 299 15.45 -23.34 -15.01
C THR A 299 14.83 -22.98 -13.67
N THR A 300 15.27 -21.89 -13.03
CA THR A 300 14.77 -21.54 -11.70
C THR A 300 13.31 -21.07 -11.78
N ARG A 301 12.50 -21.48 -10.80
CA ARG A 301 11.07 -21.12 -10.76
C ARG A 301 10.86 -19.59 -10.72
N ARG A 302 11.77 -18.86 -10.05
CA ARG A 302 11.75 -17.40 -9.91
C ARG A 302 11.95 -16.71 -11.26
N GLU A 303 12.93 -17.16 -12.03
CA GLU A 303 13.23 -16.57 -13.34
C GLU A 303 12.17 -16.96 -14.37
N VAL A 304 11.80 -18.24 -14.47
CA VAL A 304 10.83 -18.71 -15.46
C VAL A 304 9.46 -18.07 -15.26
N ASN A 305 8.98 -18.00 -14.01
CA ASN A 305 7.66 -17.43 -13.69
C ASN A 305 7.71 -15.97 -13.26
N ALA A 306 8.77 -15.24 -13.63
CA ALA A 306 8.85 -13.81 -13.38
C ALA A 306 7.59 -13.11 -13.90
N ILE A 307 7.06 -12.14 -13.13
CA ILE A 307 5.88 -11.37 -13.54
C ILE A 307 6.05 -10.80 -14.96
N ALA A 308 7.23 -10.25 -15.23
CA ALA A 308 7.59 -9.67 -16.52
C ALA A 308 7.77 -10.69 -17.65
N ASN A 309 7.71 -12.00 -17.39
CA ASN A 309 7.63 -13.00 -18.45
C ASN A 309 6.18 -13.39 -18.80
N MET A 310 5.15 -12.78 -18.20
CA MET A 310 3.77 -13.24 -18.39
C MET A 310 2.89 -12.19 -19.08
N ALA A 311 2.03 -12.60 -20.00
CA ALA A 311 1.00 -11.77 -20.63
C ALA A 311 -0.35 -12.51 -20.70
N PHE A 312 -1.46 -11.78 -20.90
CA PHE A 312 -2.78 -12.41 -21.10
C PHE A 312 -3.00 -12.74 -22.58
N LEU A 313 -3.25 -14.02 -22.86
CA LEU A 313 -3.48 -14.54 -24.21
C LEU A 313 -4.73 -15.42 -24.22
N ASP A 314 -5.46 -15.40 -25.34
CA ASP A 314 -6.51 -16.38 -25.57
C ASP A 314 -5.91 -17.79 -25.67
N TRP A 315 -6.65 -18.80 -25.22
CA TRP A 315 -6.20 -20.20 -25.19
C TRP A 315 -5.86 -20.72 -26.59
N SER A 316 -6.58 -20.27 -27.61
CA SER A 316 -6.32 -20.63 -29.02
C SER A 316 -4.94 -20.13 -29.49
N GLU A 317 -4.59 -18.90 -29.13
CA GLU A 317 -3.30 -18.28 -29.46
C GLU A 317 -2.16 -18.91 -28.64
N ASN A 318 -2.40 -19.17 -27.36
CA ASN A 318 -1.47 -19.89 -26.48
C ASN A 318 -1.11 -21.28 -27.06
N ALA A 319 -2.11 -22.05 -27.49
CA ALA A 319 -1.89 -23.36 -28.11
C ALA A 319 -1.06 -23.28 -29.41
N THR A 320 -1.14 -22.15 -30.13
CA THR A 320 -0.37 -21.91 -31.36
C THR A 320 1.10 -21.59 -31.06
N ILE A 321 1.38 -20.85 -29.97
CA ILE A 321 2.74 -20.51 -29.54
C ILE A 321 3.47 -21.75 -29.00
N SER A 322 2.81 -22.52 -28.12
CA SER A 322 3.38 -23.72 -27.50
C SER A 322 4.75 -23.41 -26.84
N ASP A 323 5.81 -24.11 -27.23
CA ASP A 323 7.18 -23.94 -26.71
C ASP A 323 8.11 -23.16 -27.65
N ALA A 324 7.56 -22.47 -28.66
CA ALA A 324 8.35 -21.81 -29.69
C ALA A 324 9.17 -20.61 -29.15
N ASP A 325 10.33 -20.37 -29.75
CA ASP A 325 11.13 -19.18 -29.50
C ASP A 325 10.35 -17.90 -29.86
N PRO A 326 10.38 -16.83 -29.05
CA PRO A 326 9.81 -15.53 -29.40
C PRO A 326 10.19 -15.05 -30.81
N ALA A 327 11.45 -15.21 -31.21
CA ALA A 327 11.93 -14.82 -32.53
C ALA A 327 11.21 -15.58 -33.67
N ASP A 328 10.74 -16.79 -33.40
CA ASP A 328 10.02 -17.62 -34.37
C ASP A 328 8.52 -17.36 -34.38
N TYR A 329 7.88 -17.27 -33.21
CA TYR A 329 6.42 -17.14 -33.14
C TYR A 329 5.96 -15.69 -33.31
N TRP A 330 6.70 -14.71 -32.82
CA TRP A 330 6.27 -13.31 -32.82
C TRP A 330 5.95 -12.78 -34.23
N PRO A 331 6.82 -12.99 -35.26
CA PRO A 331 6.50 -12.54 -36.62
C PRO A 331 5.23 -13.21 -37.18
N ARG A 332 5.04 -14.51 -36.93
CA ARG A 332 3.88 -15.28 -37.42
C ARG A 332 2.57 -14.84 -36.78
N MET A 333 2.60 -14.49 -35.49
CA MET A 333 1.41 -14.04 -34.75
C MET A 333 1.03 -12.60 -35.12
N THR A 334 2.03 -11.75 -35.33
CA THR A 334 1.82 -10.32 -35.61
C THR A 334 1.48 -10.01 -37.07
N GLU A 335 1.83 -10.87 -38.03
CA GLU A 335 1.47 -10.71 -39.45
C GLU A 335 -0.04 -10.53 -39.69
N LYS A 336 -0.86 -11.11 -38.81
CA LYS A 336 -2.33 -11.05 -38.90
C LYS A 336 -2.94 -9.79 -38.30
N LEU A 337 -2.14 -8.96 -37.61
CA LEU A 337 -2.60 -7.73 -36.96
C LEU A 337 -2.23 -6.52 -37.81
N ASP A 338 -3.11 -5.52 -37.85
CA ASP A 338 -2.73 -4.24 -38.41
C ASP A 338 -1.74 -3.51 -37.48
N PRO A 339 -0.84 -2.66 -38.01
CA PRO A 339 0.22 -2.02 -37.22
C PRO A 339 -0.28 -1.18 -36.04
N ALA A 340 -1.45 -0.54 -36.16
CA ALA A 340 -1.98 0.32 -35.11
C ALA A 340 -2.53 -0.52 -33.93
N THR A 341 -3.20 -1.64 -34.23
CA THR A 341 -3.60 -2.62 -33.21
C THR A 341 -2.39 -3.22 -32.53
N LEU A 342 -1.36 -3.61 -33.29
CA LEU A 342 -0.12 -4.16 -32.72
C LEU A 342 0.56 -3.15 -31.79
N GLU A 343 0.69 -1.89 -32.18
CA GLU A 343 1.30 -0.85 -31.35
C GLU A 343 0.55 -0.66 -30.01
N LYS A 344 -0.79 -0.65 -30.05
CA LYS A 344 -1.61 -0.59 -28.83
C LYS A 344 -1.44 -1.82 -27.95
N GLN A 345 -1.42 -3.02 -28.53
CA GLN A 345 -1.22 -4.25 -27.77
C GLN A 345 0.20 -4.33 -27.18
N MET A 346 1.23 -3.90 -27.92
CA MET A 346 2.59 -3.80 -27.39
C MET A 346 2.66 -2.82 -26.22
N TYR A 347 1.98 -1.67 -26.31
CA TYR A 347 1.87 -0.72 -25.21
C TYR A 347 1.17 -1.37 -24.00
N TRP A 348 -0.07 -1.87 -24.16
CA TRP A 348 -0.83 -2.45 -23.05
C TRP A 348 -0.09 -3.61 -22.39
N HIS A 349 0.48 -4.52 -23.17
CA HIS A 349 1.21 -5.68 -22.64
C HIS A 349 2.67 -5.38 -22.27
N ALA A 350 3.07 -4.10 -22.29
CA ALA A 350 4.36 -3.61 -21.87
C ALA A 350 5.54 -4.30 -22.58
N LEU A 351 5.43 -4.47 -23.90
CA LEU A 351 6.43 -5.16 -24.72
C LEU A 351 7.44 -4.16 -25.29
N PRO A 352 8.74 -4.25 -24.94
CA PRO A 352 9.78 -3.43 -25.57
C PRO A 352 9.82 -3.65 -27.08
N ARG A 353 10.27 -2.65 -27.85
CA ARG A 353 10.49 -2.85 -29.29
C ARG A 353 11.65 -3.82 -29.50
N GLY A 354 11.47 -4.83 -30.36
CA GLY A 354 12.48 -5.86 -30.64
C GLY A 354 12.68 -6.87 -29.52
N TRP A 355 11.74 -6.96 -28.57
CA TRP A 355 11.84 -7.83 -27.40
C TRP A 355 12.01 -9.31 -27.76
N GLU A 356 11.50 -9.74 -28.91
CA GLU A 356 11.53 -11.11 -29.39
C GLU A 356 12.95 -11.63 -29.71
N THR A 357 13.95 -10.73 -29.79
CA THR A 357 15.37 -11.07 -29.97
C THR A 357 16.24 -10.55 -28.82
N MET A 358 15.62 -9.97 -27.79
CA MET A 358 16.31 -9.36 -26.66
C MET A 358 16.82 -10.44 -25.68
N PRO A 359 18.03 -10.29 -25.10
CA PRO A 359 18.47 -11.17 -24.02
C PRO A 359 17.46 -11.21 -22.88
N TYR A 360 17.12 -12.41 -22.39
CA TYR A 360 16.00 -12.60 -21.45
C TYR A 360 16.06 -11.70 -20.20
N GLN A 361 17.25 -11.51 -19.61
CA GLN A 361 17.40 -10.67 -18.41
C GLN A 361 17.24 -9.17 -18.70
N GLU A 362 17.64 -8.74 -19.90
CA GLU A 362 17.39 -7.37 -20.36
C GLU A 362 15.90 -7.15 -20.59
N PHE A 363 15.24 -8.12 -21.25
CA PHE A 363 13.78 -8.12 -21.45
C PHE A 363 13.00 -8.01 -20.14
N LEU A 364 13.33 -8.84 -19.15
CA LEU A 364 12.68 -8.76 -17.83
C LEU A 364 12.88 -7.40 -17.16
N THR A 365 14.01 -6.74 -17.39
CA THR A 365 14.32 -5.43 -16.81
C THR A 365 13.54 -4.32 -17.50
N GLU A 366 13.54 -4.26 -18.82
CA GLU A 366 12.84 -3.23 -19.58
C GLU A 366 11.31 -3.38 -19.48
N ARG A 367 10.80 -4.61 -19.56
CA ARG A 367 9.36 -4.86 -19.43
C ARG A 367 8.81 -4.44 -18.06
N ARG A 368 9.57 -4.57 -16.97
CA ARG A 368 9.12 -4.09 -15.65
C ARG A 368 8.91 -2.57 -15.61
N LYS A 369 9.77 -1.80 -16.30
CA LYS A 369 9.61 -0.34 -16.43
C LYS A 369 8.34 -0.01 -17.20
N LEU A 370 8.11 -0.69 -18.34
CA LEU A 370 6.91 -0.49 -19.16
C LEU A 370 5.62 -0.93 -18.44
N ILE A 371 5.66 -2.01 -17.64
CA ILE A 371 4.51 -2.41 -16.79
C ILE A 371 4.18 -1.28 -15.81
N ALA A 372 5.19 -0.67 -15.19
CA ALA A 372 4.98 0.43 -14.26
C ALA A 372 4.41 1.66 -14.96
N GLU A 373 4.85 1.97 -16.18
CA GLU A 373 4.31 3.04 -17.01
C GLU A 373 2.83 2.82 -17.34
N VAL A 374 2.46 1.65 -17.85
CA VAL A 374 1.05 1.30 -18.11
C VAL A 374 0.22 1.37 -16.83
N THR A 375 0.78 0.94 -15.70
CA THR A 375 0.10 0.99 -14.40
C THR A 375 -0.17 2.43 -13.97
N ARG A 376 0.82 3.32 -14.10
CA ARG A 376 0.69 4.76 -13.85
C ARG A 376 -0.38 5.37 -14.74
N ASP A 377 -0.36 5.07 -16.03
CA ASP A 377 -1.30 5.65 -16.99
C ASP A 377 -2.73 5.16 -16.77
N GLY A 378 -2.91 3.90 -16.35
CA GLY A 378 -4.18 3.40 -15.86
C GLY A 378 -4.65 4.13 -14.59
N PHE A 379 -3.77 4.35 -13.60
CA PHE A 379 -4.10 5.13 -12.40
C PHE A 379 -4.53 6.57 -12.75
N ARG A 380 -3.90 7.22 -13.73
CA ARG A 380 -4.27 8.57 -14.19
C ARG A 380 -5.69 8.66 -14.73
N HIS A 381 -6.24 7.58 -15.29
CA HIS A 381 -7.65 7.54 -15.72
C HIS A 381 -8.64 7.66 -14.54
N LEU A 382 -8.19 7.50 -13.29
CA LEU A 382 -8.98 7.72 -12.08
C LEU A 382 -8.97 9.17 -11.58
N SER A 383 -8.10 10.00 -12.15
CA SER A 383 -8.05 11.43 -11.85
C SER A 383 -9.06 12.11 -12.76
N ASP A 384 -9.92 12.98 -12.22
CA ASP A 384 -10.91 13.70 -13.02
C ASP A 384 -10.19 14.55 -14.08
N ASP A 385 -10.87 14.93 -15.18
CA ASP A 385 -10.39 15.92 -16.17
C ASP A 385 -9.91 17.26 -15.54
N ARG A 386 -10.17 17.48 -14.24
CA ARG A 386 -9.66 18.60 -13.44
C ARG A 386 -8.14 18.54 -13.19
N ASP A 387 -7.54 17.34 -13.20
CA ASP A 387 -6.10 17.10 -12.96
C ASP A 387 -5.35 16.62 -14.22
N ALA A 388 -6.04 16.54 -15.37
CA ALA A 388 -5.48 16.03 -16.63
C ALA A 388 -4.39 16.95 -17.22
N ASP A 389 -4.27 18.19 -16.74
CA ASP A 389 -3.27 19.14 -17.19
C ASP A 389 -2.35 19.54 -16.01
N THR A 390 -1.14 18.98 -15.99
CA THR A 390 0.12 19.53 -15.42
C THR A 390 0.63 19.23 -13.99
N THR A 391 -0.03 18.48 -13.09
CA THR A 391 0.51 18.27 -11.71
C THR A 391 0.78 16.83 -11.26
N ALA A 392 0.32 15.82 -12.00
CA ALA A 392 0.46 14.41 -11.62
C ALA A 392 1.87 13.82 -11.85
N ASP A 393 2.76 14.55 -12.52
CA ASP A 393 4.11 14.08 -12.92
C ASP A 393 5.26 14.78 -12.21
N THR A 394 4.96 15.71 -11.32
CA THR A 394 5.96 16.36 -10.50
C THR A 394 5.94 15.76 -9.10
N ASP A 395 7.12 15.56 -8.55
CA ASP A 395 7.28 15.27 -7.14
C ASP A 395 6.49 16.25 -6.27
N PRO A 396 5.95 15.81 -5.12
CA PRO A 396 5.33 16.72 -4.17
C PRO A 396 6.28 17.86 -3.83
N SER A 397 5.77 19.09 -3.94
CA SER A 397 6.54 20.28 -3.56
C SER A 397 6.87 20.24 -2.07
N THR A 398 7.87 21.02 -1.65
CA THR A 398 8.24 21.15 -0.24
C THR A 398 7.03 21.53 0.64
N ALA A 399 6.16 22.43 0.16
CA ALA A 399 4.94 22.82 0.86
C ALA A 399 3.91 21.68 0.95
N GLU A 400 3.76 20.88 -0.10
CA GLU A 400 2.87 19.71 -0.09
C GLU A 400 3.38 18.61 0.86
N LEU A 401 4.70 18.40 0.93
CA LEU A 401 5.31 17.48 1.90
C LEU A 401 5.05 17.95 3.34
N PHE A 402 5.16 19.26 3.60
CA PHE A 402 4.89 19.82 4.92
C PHE A 402 3.42 19.70 5.30
N ALA A 403 2.50 19.99 4.36
CA ALA A 403 1.07 19.85 4.57
C ALA A 403 0.62 18.38 4.73
N ALA A 404 1.31 17.45 4.07
CA ALA A 404 1.08 16.02 4.25
C ALA A 404 1.46 15.58 5.68
N GLY A 405 2.53 16.16 6.24
CA GLY A 405 3.08 15.84 7.55
C GLY A 405 3.85 14.51 7.56
N GLU A 406 4.40 14.14 8.71
CA GLU A 406 5.03 12.83 8.87
C GLU A 406 4.05 11.70 8.55
N SER A 407 4.51 10.70 7.80
CA SER A 407 3.70 9.55 7.38
C SER A 407 4.59 8.34 7.07
N GLN A 408 4.00 7.25 6.54
CA GLN A 408 4.77 6.08 6.11
C GLN A 408 5.76 6.38 4.98
N THR A 409 5.55 7.46 4.22
CA THR A 409 6.40 7.87 3.10
C THR A 409 7.04 9.24 3.30
N VAL A 410 6.81 9.91 4.43
CA VAL A 410 7.43 11.22 4.76
C VAL A 410 7.96 11.20 6.18
N GLU A 411 9.24 11.53 6.38
CA GLU A 411 9.85 11.77 7.69
C GLU A 411 10.40 13.19 7.73
N LEU A 412 10.13 13.93 8.81
CA LEU A 412 10.72 15.25 9.05
C LEU A 412 11.80 15.12 10.12
N LYS A 413 12.91 15.85 9.95
CA LYS A 413 13.97 15.98 10.95
C LYS A 413 14.49 17.39 11.01
N SER A 414 14.65 17.92 12.22
CA SER A 414 15.18 19.28 12.38
C SER A 414 16.64 19.39 11.94
N THR A 415 17.43 18.33 12.13
CA THR A 415 18.87 18.29 11.86
C THR A 415 19.34 16.88 11.47
N ALA A 416 20.50 16.77 10.84
CA ALA A 416 21.14 15.48 10.49
C ALA A 416 22.31 15.08 11.39
N ARG A 417 22.90 16.04 12.09
CA ARG A 417 24.16 15.86 12.84
C ARG A 417 24.19 16.63 14.16
N TRP A 418 23.36 17.65 14.29
CA TRP A 418 23.36 18.54 15.43
C TRP A 418 22.26 18.21 16.43
N ASN A 419 22.62 17.97 17.69
CA ASN A 419 21.63 17.82 18.76
C ASN A 419 21.22 19.22 19.26
N LEU A 420 20.01 19.65 18.92
CA LEU A 420 19.49 20.99 19.28
C LEU A 420 19.42 21.21 20.80
N ILE A 421 19.20 20.16 21.60
CA ILE A 421 19.12 20.26 23.06
C ILE A 421 20.51 20.37 23.67
N ALA A 422 21.43 19.50 23.24
CA ALA A 422 22.78 19.44 23.78
C ALA A 422 23.72 20.51 23.21
N GLY A 423 23.36 21.14 22.08
CA GLY A 423 24.15 22.16 21.42
C GLY A 423 25.50 21.64 20.90
N ILE A 424 25.56 20.37 20.50
CA ILE A 424 26.77 19.71 20.01
C ILE A 424 26.47 18.80 18.83
N LYS A 425 27.51 18.52 18.03
CA LYS A 425 27.48 17.42 17.06
C LYS A 425 27.26 16.08 17.79
N ASP A 426 26.34 15.27 17.29
CA ASP A 426 25.96 13.99 17.89
C ASP A 426 25.73 12.93 16.80
N ASP A 427 26.58 11.89 16.79
CA ASP A 427 26.51 10.80 15.83
C ASP A 427 25.21 9.97 15.98
N LYS A 428 24.49 10.08 17.12
CA LYS A 428 23.13 9.53 17.26
C LYS A 428 22.16 10.12 16.25
N ILE A 429 22.26 11.43 16.00
CA ILE A 429 21.37 12.12 15.05
C ILE A 429 21.64 11.63 13.63
N SER A 430 22.92 11.51 13.25
CA SER A 430 23.30 10.96 11.95
C SER A 430 22.84 9.51 11.78
N HIS A 431 22.94 8.72 12.84
CA HIS A 431 22.48 7.35 12.79
C HIS A 431 20.95 7.24 12.67
N MET A 432 20.16 8.20 13.19
CA MET A 432 18.72 8.25 12.92
C MET A 432 18.41 8.51 11.44
N VAL A 433 19.20 9.35 10.75
CA VAL A 433 19.06 9.55 9.29
C VAL A 433 19.28 8.23 8.56
N LEU A 434 20.34 7.49 8.89
CA LEU A 434 20.61 6.17 8.30
C LEU A 434 19.44 5.20 8.52
N LYS A 435 18.94 5.10 9.76
CA LYS A 435 17.80 4.23 10.09
C LYS A 435 16.57 4.56 9.26
N THR A 436 16.25 5.83 9.12
CA THR A 436 15.10 6.27 8.30
C THR A 436 15.30 5.92 6.84
N VAL A 437 16.49 6.17 6.26
CA VAL A 437 16.78 5.80 4.86
C VAL A 437 16.66 4.29 4.65
N CYS A 438 17.25 3.46 5.52
CA CYS A 438 17.07 2.01 5.45
C CYS A 438 15.60 1.60 5.64
N GLY A 439 14.89 2.28 6.54
CA GLY A 439 13.46 2.11 6.78
C GLY A 439 12.62 2.30 5.51
N PHE A 440 12.93 3.32 4.71
CA PHE A 440 12.29 3.58 3.41
C PHE A 440 12.71 2.58 2.33
N LEU A 441 14.01 2.27 2.23
CA LEU A 441 14.55 1.29 1.26
C LEU A 441 13.88 -0.09 1.38
N ASN A 442 13.55 -0.49 2.61
CA ASN A 442 12.97 -1.80 2.92
C ASN A 442 11.43 -1.85 2.84
N VAL A 443 10.77 -0.75 2.46
CA VAL A 443 9.33 -0.68 2.26
C VAL A 443 9.02 -0.23 0.82
N GLU A 444 8.08 0.67 0.61
CA GLU A 444 7.71 1.21 -0.71
C GLU A 444 8.54 2.43 -1.16
N GLY A 445 9.54 2.84 -0.38
CA GLY A 445 10.24 4.10 -0.52
C GLY A 445 9.63 5.20 0.36
N GLY A 446 10.09 6.43 0.15
CA GLY A 446 9.61 7.62 0.85
C GLY A 446 10.57 8.80 0.74
N THR A 447 10.30 9.85 1.51
CA THR A 447 11.00 11.13 1.49
C THR A 447 11.42 11.49 2.92
N LEU A 448 12.72 11.69 3.14
CA LEU A 448 13.24 12.28 4.38
C LEU A 448 13.55 13.75 4.13
N VAL A 449 12.94 14.64 4.91
CA VAL A 449 13.20 16.07 4.90
C VAL A 449 14.02 16.44 6.14
N ILE A 450 15.13 17.14 5.95
CA ILE A 450 16.04 17.58 7.00
C ILE A 450 16.13 19.11 7.00
N GLY A 451 16.06 19.72 8.18
CA GLY A 451 16.01 21.17 8.36
C GLY A 451 14.61 21.68 8.71
N VAL A 452 13.72 20.80 9.18
CA VAL A 452 12.30 21.09 9.48
C VAL A 452 11.92 20.44 10.80
N ASP A 453 11.20 21.13 11.68
CA ASP A 453 10.70 20.54 12.91
C ASP A 453 9.47 19.65 12.70
N ASP A 454 9.00 19.03 13.79
CA ASP A 454 7.88 18.09 13.76
C ASP A 454 6.55 18.77 13.36
N ASP A 455 6.48 20.11 13.46
CA ASP A 455 5.32 20.92 13.05
C ASP A 455 5.41 21.38 11.58
N GLY A 456 6.46 20.98 10.86
CA GLY A 456 6.67 21.38 9.46
C GLY A 456 7.27 22.78 9.29
N LYS A 457 7.78 23.39 10.37
CA LYS A 457 8.42 24.71 10.31
C LYS A 457 9.90 24.56 9.99
N VAL A 458 10.38 25.40 9.08
CA VAL A 458 11.78 25.44 8.65
C VAL A 458 12.67 25.88 9.82
N VAL A 459 13.62 25.01 10.17
CA VAL A 459 14.71 25.24 11.12
C VAL A 459 15.99 25.62 10.38
N GLY A 460 16.20 25.07 9.19
CA GLY A 460 17.40 25.28 8.38
C GLY A 460 18.55 24.33 8.72
N LEU A 461 19.56 24.29 7.86
CA LEU A 461 20.74 23.41 7.99
C LEU A 461 21.99 24.09 8.55
N ASP A 462 21.91 25.35 9.00
CA ASP A 462 23.08 26.12 9.46
C ASP A 462 23.82 25.43 10.62
N HIS A 463 23.08 24.82 11.55
CA HIS A 463 23.65 24.02 12.62
C HIS A 463 24.43 22.81 12.10
N ASP A 464 23.90 22.11 11.10
CA ASP A 464 24.60 20.97 10.48
C ASP A 464 25.82 21.44 9.68
N TYR A 465 25.71 22.56 8.95
CA TYR A 465 26.82 23.18 8.22
C TYR A 465 27.97 23.57 9.14
N SER A 466 27.67 24.07 10.34
CA SER A 466 28.68 24.44 11.33
C SER A 466 29.55 23.26 11.82
N THR A 467 29.11 22.01 11.58
CA THR A 467 29.87 20.82 11.97
C THR A 467 31.05 20.49 11.04
N PHE A 468 31.17 21.18 9.90
CA PHE A 468 32.22 20.96 8.91
C PHE A 468 33.33 22.01 9.02
N SER A 469 34.58 21.57 9.19
CA SER A 469 35.74 22.46 9.24
C SER A 469 36.21 22.96 7.87
N GLY A 470 35.90 22.23 6.79
CA GLY A 470 36.34 22.54 5.42
C GLY A 470 35.31 23.29 4.59
N LYS A 471 34.13 22.68 4.40
CA LYS A 471 33.02 23.22 3.57
C LYS A 471 31.74 23.33 4.42
N PRO A 472 31.57 24.38 5.25
CA PRO A 472 30.37 24.58 6.07
C PRO A 472 29.22 25.13 5.21
N ASN A 473 28.77 24.36 4.22
CA ASN A 473 27.73 24.74 3.27
C ASN A 473 27.03 23.50 2.68
N ARG A 474 26.08 23.72 1.76
CA ARG A 474 25.33 22.67 1.03
C ARG A 474 26.22 21.58 0.46
N ASP A 475 27.28 21.95 -0.27
CA ASP A 475 28.19 20.99 -0.93
C ASP A 475 28.91 20.10 0.10
N GLY A 476 29.39 20.68 1.20
CA GLY A 476 30.00 19.88 2.28
C GLY A 476 29.02 18.94 2.99
N PHE A 477 27.76 19.37 3.15
CA PHE A 477 26.71 18.54 3.73
C PHE A 477 26.32 17.38 2.81
N GLU A 478 26.13 17.65 1.51
CA GLU A 478 25.76 16.64 0.52
C GLU A 478 26.83 15.57 0.37
N LEU A 479 28.10 15.96 0.26
CA LEU A 479 29.24 15.03 0.22
C LEU A 479 29.26 14.11 1.45
N TRP A 480 29.08 14.69 2.65
CA TRP A 480 29.03 13.90 3.87
C TRP A 480 27.83 12.96 3.91
N LEU A 481 26.66 13.41 3.47
CA LEU A 481 25.45 12.60 3.49
C LEU A 481 25.63 11.34 2.62
N TRP A 482 26.15 11.51 1.40
CA TRP A 482 26.45 10.41 0.49
C TRP A 482 27.49 9.45 1.08
N ASP A 483 28.64 9.97 1.52
CA ASP A 483 29.70 9.17 2.14
C ASP A 483 29.18 8.39 3.36
N TYR A 484 28.38 9.05 4.19
CA TYR A 484 27.84 8.46 5.41
C TYR A 484 26.84 7.35 5.10
N LEU A 485 25.92 7.55 4.18
CA LEU A 485 24.95 6.52 3.83
C LEU A 485 25.63 5.33 3.13
N GLU A 486 26.50 5.57 2.15
CA GLU A 486 27.17 4.52 1.38
C GLU A 486 28.05 3.61 2.25
N VAL A 487 28.80 4.20 3.20
CA VAL A 487 29.67 3.43 4.11
C VAL A 487 28.87 2.63 5.14
N ASN A 488 27.63 3.02 5.44
CA ASN A 488 26.84 2.45 6.53
C ASN A 488 25.65 1.59 6.09
N THR A 489 25.44 1.38 4.78
CA THR A 489 24.45 0.44 4.24
C THR A 489 25.08 -0.85 3.71
N SER A 490 24.31 -1.95 3.66
CA SER A 490 24.77 -3.25 3.16
C SER A 490 25.02 -3.33 1.65
N HIS A 491 24.42 -2.43 0.88
CA HIS A 491 24.47 -2.41 -0.57
C HIS A 491 24.63 -0.98 -1.09
N PRO A 492 25.16 -0.78 -2.31
CA PRO A 492 25.13 0.52 -2.97
C PRO A 492 23.68 1.00 -3.16
N ILE A 493 23.42 2.25 -2.78
CA ILE A 493 22.08 2.84 -2.79
C ILE A 493 21.96 4.03 -3.76
N ALA A 494 23.04 4.43 -4.44
CA ALA A 494 23.05 5.60 -5.32
C ALA A 494 22.00 5.56 -6.45
N GLY A 495 21.66 4.36 -6.95
CA GLY A 495 20.64 4.19 -7.98
C GLY A 495 19.19 4.27 -7.48
N VAL A 496 18.97 4.43 -6.17
CA VAL A 496 17.64 4.48 -5.54
C VAL A 496 17.50 5.66 -4.57
N LEU A 497 18.46 6.59 -4.55
CA LEU A 497 18.41 7.83 -3.79
C LEU A 497 18.55 9.04 -4.70
N HIS A 498 17.72 10.06 -4.45
CA HIS A 498 17.85 11.38 -5.04
C HIS A 498 17.88 12.44 -3.92
N VAL A 499 18.87 13.32 -3.94
CA VAL A 499 19.05 14.38 -2.94
C VAL A 499 18.85 15.73 -3.61
N GLU A 500 18.00 16.56 -3.02
CA GLU A 500 17.75 17.92 -3.49
C GLU A 500 17.73 18.90 -2.30
N PHE A 501 18.01 20.17 -2.59
CA PHE A 501 17.93 21.25 -1.61
C PHE A 501 16.88 22.26 -2.00
N SER A 502 16.08 22.68 -1.03
CA SER A 502 15.06 23.71 -1.15
C SER A 502 15.31 24.81 -0.11
N ASN A 503 14.93 26.05 -0.41
CA ASN A 503 14.92 27.14 0.57
C ASN A 503 13.56 27.83 0.50
N PRO A 504 12.51 27.19 1.06
CA PRO A 504 11.15 27.68 0.99
C PRO A 504 11.04 29.04 1.70
N ASP A 505 10.50 30.02 0.98
CA ASP A 505 10.26 31.40 1.45
C ASP A 505 11.50 32.12 1.99
N GLY A 506 12.72 31.67 1.64
CA GLY A 506 13.97 32.22 2.17
C GLY A 506 14.22 31.92 3.65
N ALA A 507 13.45 31.00 4.26
CA ALA A 507 13.48 30.72 5.69
C ALA A 507 14.70 29.89 6.15
N GLY A 508 15.45 29.29 5.22
CA GLY A 508 16.60 28.44 5.50
C GLY A 508 16.66 27.24 4.57
N ASP A 509 17.86 26.68 4.42
CA ASP A 509 18.07 25.52 3.56
C ASP A 509 17.48 24.26 4.18
N VAL A 510 16.78 23.47 3.36
CA VAL A 510 16.18 22.18 3.69
C VAL A 510 16.73 21.15 2.71
N CYS A 511 17.17 19.99 3.22
CA CYS A 511 17.60 18.86 2.41
C CYS A 511 16.46 17.85 2.29
N ILE A 512 16.15 17.44 1.07
CA ILE A 512 15.10 16.45 0.76
C ILE A 512 15.79 15.24 0.15
N ILE A 513 15.61 14.08 0.77
CA ILE A 513 16.18 12.81 0.35
C ILE A 513 15.02 11.91 -0.09
N ARG A 514 14.86 11.73 -1.38
CA ARG A 514 13.90 10.80 -1.98
C ARG A 514 14.54 9.42 -2.08
N VAL A 515 13.83 8.43 -1.57
CA VAL A 515 14.31 7.06 -1.43
C VAL A 515 13.32 6.13 -2.12
N ALA A 516 13.76 5.43 -3.17
CA ALA A 516 12.97 4.41 -3.82
C ALA A 516 13.10 3.04 -3.12
N ALA A 517 12.12 2.16 -3.30
CA ALA A 517 12.16 0.81 -2.74
C ALA A 517 13.33 0.00 -3.33
N ALA A 518 14.07 -0.70 -2.47
CA ALA A 518 15.18 -1.54 -2.89
C ALA A 518 14.70 -2.90 -3.45
N ARG A 519 15.44 -3.46 -4.42
CA ARG A 519 15.17 -4.80 -4.99
C ARG A 519 15.45 -5.95 -4.00
N LYS A 520 16.20 -5.67 -2.94
CA LYS A 520 16.65 -6.64 -1.93
C LYS A 520 16.70 -5.94 -0.56
N PRO A 521 16.63 -6.71 0.55
CA PRO A 521 16.80 -6.16 1.90
C PRO A 521 18.08 -5.34 2.05
N VAL A 522 17.99 -4.15 2.64
CA VAL A 522 19.13 -3.28 2.97
C VAL A 522 19.28 -3.19 4.49
N PHE A 523 20.49 -3.46 4.99
CA PHE A 523 20.80 -3.40 6.41
C PHE A 523 21.63 -2.15 6.72
N ALA A 524 21.44 -1.60 7.91
CA ALA A 524 22.28 -0.53 8.47
C ALA A 524 23.39 -1.12 9.33
N LYS A 525 24.55 -0.45 9.39
CA LYS A 525 25.56 -0.71 10.41
C LYS A 525 25.02 -0.38 11.80
N PRO A 526 25.31 -1.19 12.83
CA PRO A 526 24.96 -0.84 14.20
C PRO A 526 25.58 0.48 14.62
N GLN A 527 24.85 1.24 15.43
CA GLN A 527 25.31 2.53 15.95
C GLN A 527 26.67 2.46 16.67
N SER A 528 26.91 1.35 17.37
CA SER A 528 28.07 1.14 18.22
C SER A 528 28.64 -0.24 17.95
N GLY A 529 29.97 -0.36 17.99
CA GLY A 529 30.65 -1.66 17.84
C GLY A 529 31.30 -1.93 16.48
N GLY A 530 31.23 -0.99 15.52
CA GLY A 530 32.05 -1.01 14.30
C GLY A 530 31.85 -2.22 13.38
N GLY A 531 30.75 -2.96 13.53
CA GLY A 531 30.47 -4.19 12.79
C GLY A 531 29.89 -3.96 11.39
N ASP A 532 29.78 -5.06 10.65
CA ASP A 532 29.12 -5.07 9.35
C ASP A 532 27.62 -4.72 9.46
N PRO A 533 27.02 -4.19 8.38
CA PRO A 533 25.59 -3.93 8.30
C PRO A 533 24.76 -5.15 8.71
N SER A 534 23.97 -5.01 9.76
CA SER A 534 23.22 -6.11 10.38
C SER A 534 21.86 -5.71 10.95
N GLU A 535 21.56 -4.42 11.03
CA GLU A 535 20.29 -3.93 11.53
C GLU A 535 19.27 -3.76 10.40
N PHE A 536 18.14 -4.48 10.49
CA PHE A 536 17.06 -4.39 9.50
C PHE A 536 15.94 -3.46 10.00
N TRP A 537 15.77 -2.34 9.32
CA TRP A 537 14.81 -1.30 9.69
C TRP A 537 13.70 -1.22 8.65
N VAL A 538 12.45 -1.06 9.11
CA VAL A 538 11.27 -0.84 8.25
C VAL A 538 10.46 0.33 8.80
N ARG A 539 9.87 1.13 7.91
CA ARG A 539 8.95 2.21 8.32
C ARG A 539 7.51 1.72 8.41
N ILE A 540 6.86 1.99 9.53
CA ILE A 540 5.48 1.59 9.85
C ILE A 540 4.75 2.80 10.45
N GLY A 541 3.71 3.31 9.79
CA GLY A 541 3.12 4.60 10.15
C GLY A 541 4.20 5.70 10.11
N ASN A 542 4.29 6.53 11.14
CA ASN A 542 5.34 7.54 11.28
C ASN A 542 6.57 7.06 12.09
N ALA A 543 6.76 5.74 12.26
CA ALA A 543 7.86 5.20 13.07
C ALA A 543 8.75 4.25 12.29
N THR A 544 10.06 4.37 12.48
CA THR A 544 11.06 3.44 11.97
C THR A 544 11.35 2.36 13.02
N LYS A 545 11.00 1.11 12.73
CA LYS A 545 11.12 -0.03 13.65
C LYS A 545 12.17 -1.02 13.16
N GLN A 546 12.97 -1.54 14.09
CA GLN A 546 13.88 -2.64 13.79
C GLN A 546 13.12 -3.95 13.88
N LEU A 547 13.28 -4.83 12.88
CA LEU A 547 12.82 -6.21 12.96
C LEU A 547 14.01 -7.14 13.20
N TYR A 548 13.76 -8.23 13.89
CA TYR A 548 14.77 -9.24 14.22
C TYR A 548 14.16 -10.64 14.10
N GLY A 549 15.02 -11.66 14.02
CA GLY A 549 14.62 -13.07 14.10
C GLY A 549 13.52 -13.46 13.11
N ASP A 550 12.48 -14.11 13.62
CA ASP A 550 11.37 -14.64 12.82
C ASP A 550 10.54 -13.54 12.16
N ASP A 551 10.36 -12.39 12.83
CA ASP A 551 9.60 -11.25 12.28
C ASP A 551 10.30 -10.67 11.05
N MET A 552 11.63 -10.50 11.11
CA MET A 552 12.44 -10.07 9.97
C MET A 552 12.37 -11.09 8.83
N THR A 553 12.54 -12.38 9.14
CA THR A 553 12.56 -13.46 8.14
C THR A 553 11.21 -13.58 7.42
N THR A 554 10.11 -13.51 8.19
CA THR A 554 8.74 -13.53 7.65
C THR A 554 8.49 -12.31 6.77
N TYR A 555 8.85 -11.12 7.25
CA TYR A 555 8.70 -9.89 6.48
C TYR A 555 9.47 -9.95 5.14
N GLN A 556 10.73 -10.41 5.18
CA GLN A 556 11.56 -10.48 3.97
C GLN A 556 10.97 -11.42 2.92
N LYS A 557 10.47 -12.58 3.36
CA LYS A 557 9.79 -13.54 2.50
C LYS A 557 8.50 -12.98 1.91
N ASP A 558 7.68 -12.32 2.72
CA ASP A 558 6.41 -11.76 2.27
C ASP A 558 6.62 -10.57 1.31
N HIS A 559 7.67 -9.78 1.51
CA HIS A 559 7.96 -8.58 0.72
C HIS A 559 8.70 -8.90 -0.59
N TRP A 560 9.76 -9.72 -0.56
CA TRP A 560 10.62 -9.99 -1.73
C TRP A 560 10.47 -11.40 -2.34
N GLY A 561 9.73 -12.30 -1.70
CA GLY A 561 9.47 -13.67 -2.19
C GLY A 561 10.49 -14.71 -1.75
#